data_AF-A0A410TUG5-F1
#
_entry.id   AF-A0A410TUG5-F1
#
_cell.length_a   1.000
_cell.length_b   1.000
_cell.length_c   1.000
_cell.angle_alpha   90.00
_cell.angle_beta   90.00
_cell.angle_gamma   90.00
#
_symmetry.space_group_name_H-M   'P 1'
#
loop_
_entity.id
_entity.type
_entity.pdbx_description
1 polymer ?
#
loop_
_entity_poly.entity_id
_entity_poly.type
_entity_poly.pdbx_seq_one_letter_code
_entity_poly.pdbx_strand_id
1 'polypeptide(L)'
;MVDGMLDGVNVSRDNDAPVRGSTKEGAVWAGADGYRVYGAIKSIDIEDPSHVQLRVNKMESEPVPPEGEGCQVTVRMESVDFISGQGAGEGALELTIESDIHGEQSAAESVRLPTGSSQNIAQSIESFEVASGRSLTKQLTAKVTEREVPSDWFTGNDDYGESTTDIVLQCGEPKTVSQTVKISSDQGNPGKVRVNYTIGDLSR
;
A
#
# COMPACT_ATOMS: atom_id res chain seq x y z
N MET A 1 -7.25 23.18 10.69
CA MET A 1 -8.40 24.03 10.32
C MET A 1 -7.87 25.33 9.76
N VAL A 2 -8.57 25.94 8.81
CA VAL A 2 -8.12 27.10 8.04
C VAL A 2 -9.24 28.15 8.02
N ASP A 3 -8.89 29.42 8.15
CA ASP A 3 -9.75 30.55 7.84
C ASP A 3 -9.26 31.26 6.56
N GLY A 4 -10.18 31.81 5.76
CA GLY A 4 -9.85 32.53 4.53
C GLY A 4 -10.26 31.78 3.25
N MET A 5 -9.46 31.81 2.20
CA MET A 5 -9.84 31.24 0.90
C MET A 5 -9.27 29.83 0.69
N LEU A 6 -10.13 28.86 0.36
CA LEU A 6 -9.77 27.53 -0.14
C LEU A 6 -10.43 27.32 -1.51
N ASP A 7 -9.60 27.12 -2.55
CA ASP A 7 -10.08 26.95 -3.93
C ASP A 7 -11.10 28.02 -4.37
N GLY A 8 -10.83 29.28 -4.03
CA GLY A 8 -11.71 30.41 -4.32
C GLY A 8 -13.00 30.49 -3.50
N VAL A 9 -13.20 29.58 -2.53
CA VAL A 9 -14.31 29.62 -1.58
C VAL A 9 -13.82 30.17 -0.25
N ASN A 10 -14.54 31.16 0.28
CA ASN A 10 -14.29 31.68 1.61
C ASN A 10 -14.77 30.68 2.64
N VAL A 11 -13.85 30.12 3.42
CA VAL A 11 -14.12 29.13 4.45
C VAL A 11 -13.88 29.74 5.83
N SER A 12 -14.69 29.29 6.79
CA SER A 12 -14.52 29.65 8.19
C SER A 12 -13.91 28.50 8.99
N ARG A 13 -13.17 28.87 10.04
CA ARG A 13 -12.71 27.91 11.02
C ARG A 13 -13.85 27.62 11.99
N ASP A 14 -14.35 26.38 11.98
CA ASP A 14 -15.26 25.92 13.03
C ASP A 14 -14.46 25.58 14.30
N ASN A 15 -14.50 26.50 15.27
CA ASN A 15 -13.76 26.32 16.54
C ASN A 15 -14.45 25.34 17.50
N ASP A 16 -15.73 25.05 17.31
CA ASP A 16 -16.53 24.25 18.23
C ASP A 16 -16.53 22.76 17.88
N ALA A 17 -15.93 22.43 16.73
CA ALA A 17 -15.88 21.09 16.20
C ALA A 17 -14.40 20.67 16.00
N PRO A 18 -13.69 20.16 17.03
CA PRO A 18 -12.35 19.60 16.85
C PRO A 18 -12.39 18.28 16.06
N VAL A 19 -11.28 17.96 15.37
CA VAL A 19 -11.05 16.64 14.74
C VAL A 19 -10.71 15.63 15.83
N ARG A 20 -11.34 14.45 15.83
CA ARG A 20 -11.02 13.34 16.75
C ARG A 20 -10.45 12.17 15.96
N GLY A 21 -9.14 11.95 16.05
CA GLY A 21 -8.47 10.91 15.25
C GLY A 21 -8.60 11.22 13.75
N SER A 22 -9.12 10.25 12.99
CA SER A 22 -9.41 10.39 11.54
C SER A 22 -10.84 10.86 11.23
N THR A 23 -11.68 11.08 12.25
CA THR A 23 -13.10 11.39 12.05
C THR A 23 -13.42 12.82 12.49
N LYS A 24 -14.19 13.51 11.66
CA LYS A 24 -14.72 14.84 11.94
C LYS A 24 -16.22 14.83 11.70
N GLU A 25 -16.97 15.02 12.77
CA GLU A 25 -18.41 15.28 12.72
C GLU A 25 -18.63 16.77 12.98
N GLY A 26 -19.47 17.42 12.19
CA GLY A 26 -19.77 18.86 12.26
C GLY A 26 -20.85 19.25 11.26
N ALA A 27 -21.49 20.39 11.48
CA ALA A 27 -22.49 20.93 10.57
C ALA A 27 -21.97 22.25 9.98
N VAL A 28 -22.07 22.39 8.66
CA VAL A 28 -21.61 23.59 7.96
C VAL A 28 -22.67 24.69 8.11
N TRP A 29 -22.57 25.48 9.18
CA TRP A 29 -23.58 26.49 9.50
C TRP A 29 -23.42 27.79 8.69
N ALA A 30 -22.18 28.22 8.42
CA ALA A 30 -21.86 29.52 7.82
C ALA A 30 -21.61 29.50 6.30
N GLY A 31 -21.99 28.41 5.62
CA GLY A 31 -21.89 28.25 4.18
C GLY A 31 -20.66 27.47 3.68
N ALA A 32 -19.50 27.55 4.36
CA ALA A 32 -18.35 26.70 4.07
C ALA A 32 -17.34 26.62 5.24
N ASP A 33 -16.83 25.42 5.52
CA ASP A 33 -15.84 25.17 6.58
C ASP A 33 -14.50 24.69 6.03
N GLY A 34 -13.41 25.16 6.66
CA GLY A 34 -12.04 24.93 6.22
C GLY A 34 -11.30 23.89 7.06
N TYR A 35 -11.05 22.72 6.49
CA TYR A 35 -10.29 21.65 7.16
C TYR A 35 -8.87 21.55 6.61
N ARG A 36 -7.91 21.24 7.50
CA ARG A 36 -6.54 20.90 7.12
C ARG A 36 -6.27 19.49 7.61
N VAL A 37 -6.07 18.57 6.68
CA VAL A 37 -5.76 17.16 6.92
C VAL A 37 -4.28 16.98 6.59
N TYR A 38 -3.57 16.24 7.45
CA TYR A 38 -2.15 15.93 7.27
C TYR A 38 -1.99 14.42 7.04
N GLY A 39 -1.00 14.03 6.25
CA GLY A 39 -0.76 12.63 5.83
C GLY A 39 -1.47 12.26 4.52
N ALA A 40 -1.29 11.03 4.06
CA ALA A 40 -1.95 10.52 2.86
C ALA A 40 -3.45 10.31 3.12
N ILE A 41 -4.29 10.90 2.25
CA ILE A 41 -5.74 10.74 2.32
C ILE A 41 -6.12 9.53 1.46
N LYS A 42 -6.56 8.43 2.10
CA LYS A 42 -6.97 7.20 1.40
C LYS A 42 -8.39 7.27 0.83
N SER A 43 -9.31 7.89 1.57
CA SER A 43 -10.70 8.11 1.15
C SER A 43 -11.31 9.28 1.91
N ILE A 44 -12.34 9.89 1.32
CA ILE A 44 -13.23 10.86 1.98
C ILE A 44 -14.64 10.32 1.77
N ASP A 45 -15.36 10.08 2.86
CA ASP A 45 -16.77 9.69 2.82
C ASP A 45 -17.64 10.87 3.28
N ILE A 46 -18.76 11.08 2.60
CA ILE A 46 -19.70 12.18 2.88
C ILE A 46 -21.08 11.55 3.05
N GLU A 47 -21.62 11.62 4.27
CA GLU A 47 -22.89 10.99 4.62
C GLU A 47 -24.08 11.51 3.79
N ASP A 48 -24.07 12.80 3.44
CA ASP A 48 -25.07 13.39 2.54
C ASP A 48 -24.41 14.27 1.47
N PRO A 49 -23.95 13.67 0.35
CA PRO A 49 -23.21 14.39 -0.68
C PRO A 49 -24.08 15.37 -1.47
N SER A 50 -25.41 15.27 -1.36
CA SER A 50 -26.35 16.15 -2.07
C SER A 50 -26.47 17.54 -1.44
N HIS A 51 -26.09 17.67 -0.16
CA HIS A 51 -26.16 18.91 0.61
C HIS A 51 -24.80 19.59 0.82
N VAL A 52 -23.71 19.01 0.30
CA VAL A 52 -22.34 19.50 0.50
C VAL A 52 -21.60 19.60 -0.84
N GLN A 53 -20.79 20.65 -1.03
CA GLN A 53 -19.80 20.71 -2.09
C GLN A 53 -18.41 20.53 -1.50
N LEU A 54 -17.74 19.42 -1.83
CA LEU A 54 -16.36 19.20 -1.44
C LEU A 54 -15.42 19.90 -2.43
N ARG A 55 -14.53 20.73 -1.90
CA ARG A 55 -13.42 21.33 -2.65
C ARG A 55 -12.11 20.93 -2.00
N VAL A 56 -11.20 20.38 -2.81
CA VAL A 56 -9.88 19.97 -2.38
C VAL A 56 -8.88 20.89 -3.04
N ASN A 57 -8.19 21.71 -2.26
CA ASN A 57 -7.04 22.45 -2.76
C ASN A 57 -5.87 21.46 -2.97
N LYS A 58 -4.91 21.81 -3.82
CA LYS A 58 -3.72 20.98 -4.10
C LYS A 58 -3.14 20.45 -2.80
N MET A 59 -2.82 19.15 -2.75
CA MET A 59 -2.04 18.60 -1.65
C MET A 59 -0.76 19.43 -1.54
N GLU A 60 -0.59 20.16 -0.44
CA GLU A 60 0.72 20.71 -0.11
C GLU A 60 1.60 19.50 0.25
N SER A 61 2.20 18.90 -0.77
CA SER A 61 3.41 18.11 -0.61
C SER A 61 4.41 19.00 0.15
N GLU A 62 5.22 18.40 1.02
CA GLU A 62 6.39 19.08 1.58
C GLU A 62 7.11 19.90 0.49
N PRO A 63 7.65 21.09 0.81
CA PRO A 63 8.19 22.01 -0.19
C PRO A 63 9.06 21.26 -1.19
N VAL A 64 8.55 21.16 -2.42
CA VAL A 64 9.22 20.50 -3.53
C VAL A 64 10.56 21.21 -3.71
N PRO A 65 11.71 20.52 -3.55
CA PRO A 65 13.00 21.08 -3.90
C PRO A 65 12.95 21.60 -5.34
N PRO A 66 13.70 22.65 -5.70
CA PRO A 66 13.62 23.27 -7.02
C PRO A 66 13.67 22.22 -8.14
N GLU A 67 12.79 22.38 -9.14
CA GLU A 67 12.68 21.50 -10.30
C GLU A 67 14.07 21.20 -10.90
N GLY A 68 14.44 19.92 -10.94
CA GLY A 68 15.63 19.46 -11.68
C GLY A 68 16.55 18.46 -10.97
N GLU A 69 16.39 18.19 -9.67
CA GLU A 69 17.26 17.25 -8.96
C GLU A 69 16.46 16.24 -8.14
N GLY A 70 15.48 15.57 -8.74
CA GLY A 70 14.75 14.46 -8.14
C GLY A 70 14.65 13.28 -9.10
N CYS A 71 14.32 12.11 -8.58
CA CYS A 71 14.01 10.94 -9.38
C CYS A 71 12.69 10.32 -8.90
N GLN A 72 12.01 9.65 -9.81
CA GLN A 72 10.86 8.83 -9.48
C GLN A 72 11.34 7.42 -9.12
N VAL A 73 11.11 7.00 -7.87
CA VAL A 73 11.44 5.66 -7.38
C VAL A 73 10.16 4.86 -7.29
N THR A 74 10.02 3.84 -8.11
CA THR A 74 8.90 2.90 -8.12
C THR A 74 9.23 1.68 -7.27
N VAL A 75 8.27 1.25 -6.45
CA VAL A 75 8.28 -0.06 -5.79
C VAL A 75 7.43 -1.01 -6.63
N ARG A 76 8.04 -2.06 -7.18
CA ARG A 76 7.37 -3.06 -8.02
C ARG A 76 7.54 -4.45 -7.43
N MET A 77 6.46 -5.20 -7.32
CA MET A 77 6.48 -6.63 -7.02
C MET A 77 6.91 -7.38 -8.29
N GLU A 78 8.07 -8.02 -8.27
CA GLU A 78 8.62 -8.71 -9.43
C GLU A 78 8.11 -10.14 -9.55
N SER A 79 8.20 -10.88 -8.46
CA SER A 79 7.99 -12.32 -8.50
C SER A 79 7.71 -12.89 -7.12
N VAL A 80 7.19 -14.11 -7.10
CA VAL A 80 7.10 -14.96 -5.93
C VAL A 80 7.79 -16.29 -6.19
N ASP A 81 8.60 -16.73 -5.24
CA ASP A 81 9.30 -18.02 -5.28
C ASP A 81 8.75 -18.97 -4.23
N PHE A 82 8.58 -20.23 -4.60
CA PHE A 82 8.33 -21.30 -3.64
C PHE A 82 9.61 -21.58 -2.83
N ILE A 83 9.49 -21.68 -1.50
CA ILE A 83 10.61 -22.07 -0.62
C ILE A 83 10.38 -23.45 -0.04
N SER A 84 9.26 -23.68 0.67
CA SER A 84 9.00 -24.96 1.35
C SER A 84 7.54 -25.09 1.79
N GLY A 85 7.18 -26.25 2.33
CA GLY A 85 5.93 -26.45 3.09
C GLY A 85 4.80 -27.13 2.33
N GLN A 86 5.06 -27.61 1.10
CA GLN A 86 4.18 -28.56 0.43
C GLN A 86 4.74 -29.98 0.48
N GLY A 87 3.88 -30.94 0.79
CA GLY A 87 4.11 -32.37 0.68
C GLY A 87 4.15 -32.85 -0.78
N ALA A 88 4.74 -34.04 -0.99
CA ALA A 88 4.81 -34.63 -2.32
C ALA A 88 3.39 -34.95 -2.84
N GLY A 89 2.94 -34.23 -3.88
CA GLY A 89 1.63 -34.44 -4.51
C GLY A 89 0.60 -33.33 -4.31
N GLU A 90 0.90 -32.30 -3.52
CA GLU A 90 -0.06 -31.23 -3.15
C GLU A 90 -0.30 -30.18 -4.27
N GLY A 91 0.38 -30.28 -5.41
CA GLY A 91 0.09 -29.43 -6.58
C GLY A 91 0.53 -27.97 -6.42
N ALA A 92 -0.10 -27.05 -7.15
CA ALA A 92 0.27 -25.63 -7.13
C ALA A 92 -0.50 -24.86 -6.07
N LEU A 93 0.18 -23.98 -5.33
CA LEU A 93 -0.43 -23.04 -4.39
C LEU A 93 -1.27 -22.00 -5.16
N GLU A 94 -2.50 -21.74 -4.74
CA GLU A 94 -3.26 -20.56 -5.18
C GLU A 94 -3.06 -19.46 -4.16
N LEU A 95 -2.23 -18.47 -4.48
CA LEU A 95 -1.83 -17.41 -3.56
C LEU A 95 -2.48 -16.08 -3.94
N THR A 96 -2.95 -15.34 -2.95
CA THR A 96 -3.19 -13.91 -3.06
C THR A 96 -2.11 -13.18 -2.26
N ILE A 97 -1.36 -12.31 -2.93
CA ILE A 97 -0.24 -11.57 -2.35
C ILE A 97 -0.62 -10.10 -2.32
N GLU A 98 -0.81 -9.55 -1.12
CA GLU A 98 -1.03 -8.13 -0.89
C GLU A 98 0.28 -7.51 -0.41
N SER A 99 0.70 -6.42 -1.03
CA SER A 99 1.85 -5.62 -0.60
C SER A 99 1.39 -4.22 -0.25
N ASP A 100 1.50 -3.86 1.03
CA ASP A 100 1.13 -2.56 1.58
C ASP A 100 2.38 -1.76 1.95
N ILE A 101 2.45 -0.54 1.46
CA ILE A 101 3.42 0.45 1.91
C ILE A 101 2.73 1.27 3.00
N HIS A 102 3.11 1.04 4.26
CA HIS A 102 2.40 1.59 5.42
C HIS A 102 2.18 3.10 5.30
N GLY A 103 0.91 3.50 5.35
CA GLY A 103 0.49 4.90 5.25
C GLY A 103 0.34 5.44 3.83
N GLU A 104 0.53 4.62 2.79
CA GLU A 104 0.45 5.01 1.37
C GLU A 104 -0.50 4.05 0.62
N GLN A 105 -0.02 3.38 -0.44
CA GLN A 105 -0.78 2.43 -1.27
C GLN A 105 -0.55 0.97 -0.91
N SER A 106 -1.48 0.15 -1.37
CA SER A 106 -1.35 -1.31 -1.41
C SER A 106 -1.67 -1.82 -2.81
N ALA A 107 -1.05 -2.94 -3.20
CA ALA A 107 -1.40 -3.67 -4.41
C ALA A 107 -1.55 -5.15 -4.07
N ALA A 108 -2.53 -5.81 -4.69
CA ALA A 108 -2.79 -7.23 -4.50
C ALA A 108 -2.76 -7.96 -5.85
N GLU A 109 -2.14 -9.13 -5.90
CA GLU A 109 -2.12 -10.00 -7.08
C GLU A 109 -2.42 -11.45 -6.69
N SER A 110 -3.23 -12.13 -7.51
CA SER A 110 -3.51 -13.56 -7.36
C SER A 110 -2.69 -14.39 -8.34
N VAL A 111 -1.93 -15.35 -7.83
CA VAL A 111 -1.03 -16.19 -8.63
C VAL A 111 -1.19 -17.66 -8.30
N ARG A 112 -1.00 -18.50 -9.31
CA ARG A 112 -0.88 -19.95 -9.13
C ARG A 112 0.59 -20.32 -9.16
N LEU A 113 1.14 -20.77 -8.04
CA LEU A 113 2.56 -21.06 -7.83
C LEU A 113 2.80 -22.57 -7.71
N PRO A 114 3.23 -23.25 -8.78
CA PRO A 114 3.64 -24.65 -8.70
C PRO A 114 4.76 -24.90 -7.68
N THR A 115 4.72 -26.06 -7.01
CA THR A 115 5.78 -26.48 -6.08
C THR A 115 7.16 -26.38 -6.71
N GLY A 116 8.11 -25.76 -6.01
CA GLY A 116 9.49 -25.61 -6.47
C GLY A 116 9.69 -24.66 -7.65
N SER A 117 8.67 -23.88 -8.02
CA SER A 117 8.74 -22.91 -9.11
C SER A 117 8.77 -21.46 -8.62
N SER A 118 8.95 -20.56 -9.58
CA SER A 118 8.81 -19.10 -9.41
C SER A 118 7.77 -18.59 -10.40
N GLN A 119 7.02 -17.57 -10.00
CA GLN A 119 6.07 -16.86 -10.86
C GLN A 119 6.44 -15.39 -10.95
N ASN A 120 6.45 -14.84 -12.17
CA ASN A 120 6.60 -13.41 -12.39
C ASN A 120 5.25 -12.72 -12.22
N ILE A 121 5.28 -11.55 -11.60
CA ILE A 121 4.13 -10.71 -11.28
C ILE A 121 4.26 -9.36 -12.00
N ALA A 122 5.40 -8.68 -11.84
CA ALA A 122 5.69 -7.36 -12.42
C ALA A 122 4.62 -6.27 -12.14
N GLN A 123 4.02 -6.30 -10.94
CA GLN A 123 2.97 -5.37 -10.52
C GLN A 123 3.58 -4.17 -9.79
N SER A 124 3.39 -2.96 -10.34
CA SER A 124 3.79 -1.72 -9.67
C SER A 124 2.84 -1.42 -8.50
N ILE A 125 3.41 -1.04 -7.36
CA ILE A 125 2.66 -0.73 -6.13
C ILE A 125 2.47 0.77 -6.00
N GLU A 126 3.56 1.52 -6.00
CA GLU A 126 3.56 2.98 -5.90
C GLU A 126 4.88 3.57 -6.43
N SER A 127 4.84 4.83 -6.84
CA SER A 127 6.00 5.63 -7.21
C SER A 127 6.13 6.87 -6.33
N PHE A 128 7.37 7.15 -5.90
CA PHE A 128 7.68 8.25 -5.00
C PHE A 128 8.66 9.21 -5.65
N GLU A 129 8.40 10.51 -5.50
CA GLU A 129 9.38 11.55 -5.82
C GLU A 129 10.43 11.60 -4.72
N VAL A 130 11.70 11.35 -5.07
CA VAL A 130 12.83 11.39 -4.14
C VAL A 130 13.83 12.44 -4.60
N ALA A 131 14.16 13.38 -3.72
CA ALA A 131 15.18 14.37 -3.99
C ALA A 131 16.58 13.73 -4.11
N SER A 132 17.38 14.22 -5.05
CA SER A 132 18.75 13.77 -5.28
C SER A 132 19.60 13.92 -4.02
N GLY A 133 20.43 12.92 -3.73
CA GLY A 133 21.25 12.87 -2.51
C GLY A 133 20.46 12.68 -1.20
N ARG A 134 19.13 12.49 -1.27
CA ARG A 134 18.28 12.14 -0.12
C ARG A 134 17.79 10.70 -0.23
N SER A 135 17.29 10.20 0.89
CA SER A 135 16.65 8.89 0.97
C SER A 135 15.39 8.98 1.82
N LEU A 136 14.33 8.29 1.41
CA LEU A 136 13.12 8.10 2.21
C LEU A 136 13.07 6.65 2.68
N THR A 137 12.74 6.43 3.96
CA THR A 137 12.52 5.09 4.49
C THR A 137 11.02 4.85 4.63
N LYS A 138 10.53 3.70 4.17
CA LYS A 138 9.14 3.27 4.26
C LYS A 138 9.07 1.84 4.76
N GLN A 139 7.96 1.45 5.38
CA GLN A 139 7.70 0.04 5.72
C GLN A 139 6.89 -0.61 4.61
N LEU A 140 7.37 -1.75 4.13
CA LEU A 140 6.70 -2.61 3.16
C LEU A 140 6.28 -3.90 3.85
N THR A 141 4.99 -4.19 3.82
CA THR A 141 4.39 -5.41 4.38
C THR A 141 3.85 -6.27 3.26
N ALA A 142 4.37 -7.50 3.16
CA ALA A 142 3.82 -8.55 2.31
C ALA A 142 2.88 -9.42 3.13
N LYS A 143 1.62 -9.53 2.72
CA LYS A 143 0.66 -10.50 3.23
C LYS A 143 0.39 -11.52 2.14
N VAL A 144 0.40 -12.79 2.52
CA VAL A 144 0.15 -13.91 1.62
C VAL A 144 -1.00 -14.72 2.19
N THR A 145 -2.04 -14.90 1.40
CA THR A 145 -3.15 -15.80 1.67
C THR A 145 -3.06 -16.95 0.69
N GLU A 146 -2.96 -18.18 1.21
CA GLU A 146 -3.09 -19.39 0.43
C GLU A 146 -4.55 -19.84 0.45
N ARG A 147 -5.12 -20.01 -0.74
CA ARG A 147 -6.47 -20.51 -0.94
C ARG A 147 -6.45 -22.01 -1.12
N GLU A 148 -7.30 -22.72 -0.38
CA GLU A 148 -7.54 -24.13 -0.65
C GLU A 148 -8.48 -24.32 -1.86
N VAL A 149 -8.11 -25.24 -2.76
CA VAL A 149 -8.94 -25.59 -3.93
C VAL A 149 -9.92 -26.73 -3.60
N PRO A 150 -11.22 -26.61 -3.93
CA PRO A 150 -12.27 -27.56 -3.50
C PRO A 150 -12.20 -28.99 -4.05
N SER A 151 -11.21 -29.33 -4.88
CA SER A 151 -11.15 -30.65 -5.54
C SER A 151 -10.52 -31.75 -4.69
N ASP A 152 -10.00 -31.43 -3.51
CA ASP A 152 -9.50 -32.42 -2.56
C ASP A 152 -10.55 -32.71 -1.48
N TRP A 153 -10.65 -33.98 -1.08
CA TRP A 153 -11.67 -34.52 -0.16
C TRP A 153 -11.49 -34.08 1.30
N PHE A 154 -10.56 -33.16 1.54
CA PHE A 154 -10.24 -32.50 2.81
C PHE A 154 -10.63 -31.03 2.70
N THR A 155 -11.65 -30.62 3.45
CA THR A 155 -12.03 -29.21 3.63
C THR A 155 -11.23 -28.60 4.79
N GLY A 156 -10.33 -27.66 4.51
CA GLY A 156 -9.64 -26.79 5.46
C GLY A 156 -10.03 -25.30 5.29
N ASN A 157 -9.38 -24.43 6.05
CA ASN A 157 -9.53 -22.96 5.93
C ASN A 157 -8.35 -22.40 5.11
N ASP A 158 -8.52 -21.20 4.54
CA ASP A 158 -7.39 -20.47 3.95
C ASP A 158 -6.27 -20.28 4.98
N ASP A 159 -5.03 -20.40 4.53
CA ASP A 159 -3.83 -20.22 5.36
C ASP A 159 -3.22 -18.83 5.12
N TYR A 160 -2.62 -18.24 6.15
CA TYR A 160 -2.20 -16.84 6.13
C TYR A 160 -0.75 -16.66 6.60
N GLY A 161 -0.07 -15.68 6.04
CA GLY A 161 1.27 -15.26 6.46
C GLY A 161 1.54 -13.80 6.17
N GLU A 162 2.36 -13.16 7.01
CA GLU A 162 2.82 -11.79 6.75
C GLU A 162 4.30 -11.58 7.11
N SER A 163 4.92 -10.60 6.45
CA SER A 163 6.28 -10.15 6.75
C SER A 163 6.41 -8.66 6.44
N THR A 164 7.04 -7.91 7.35
CA THR A 164 7.30 -6.48 7.19
C THR A 164 8.82 -6.21 7.11
N THR A 165 9.23 -5.28 6.26
CA THR A 165 10.62 -4.81 6.16
C THR A 165 10.65 -3.31 5.91
N ASP A 166 11.70 -2.65 6.38
CA ASP A 166 12.01 -1.29 5.94
C ASP A 166 12.62 -1.33 4.53
N ILE A 167 12.19 -0.40 3.68
CA ILE A 167 12.73 -0.15 2.35
C ILE A 167 13.27 1.26 2.26
N VAL A 168 14.39 1.43 1.56
CA VAL A 168 15.05 2.72 1.37
C VAL A 168 14.88 3.14 -0.08
N LEU A 169 14.12 4.22 -0.30
CA LEU A 169 13.91 4.87 -1.58
C LEU A 169 14.99 5.92 -1.77
N GLN A 170 15.80 5.78 -2.83
CA GLN A 170 16.88 6.71 -3.16
C GLN A 170 17.12 6.69 -4.66
N CYS A 171 17.58 7.82 -5.21
CA CYS A 171 18.00 7.87 -6.60
C CYS A 171 19.21 6.98 -6.85
N GLY A 172 19.22 6.32 -8.01
CA GLY A 172 20.30 5.43 -8.43
C GLY A 172 19.78 4.17 -9.12
N GLU A 173 20.65 3.17 -9.22
CA GLU A 173 20.31 1.89 -9.82
C GLU A 173 19.24 1.15 -9.01
N PRO A 174 18.27 0.49 -9.67
CA PRO A 174 17.26 -0.30 -8.99
C PRO A 174 17.87 -1.39 -8.11
N LYS A 175 17.26 -1.62 -6.95
CA LYS A 175 17.67 -2.63 -5.98
C LYS A 175 16.58 -3.67 -5.81
N THR A 176 16.99 -4.91 -5.59
CA THR A 176 16.08 -5.99 -5.22
C THR A 176 15.97 -6.09 -3.70
N VAL A 177 14.74 -6.21 -3.20
CA VAL A 177 14.41 -6.53 -1.81
C VAL A 177 13.56 -7.79 -1.81
N SER A 178 13.85 -8.74 -0.93
CA SER A 178 13.10 -9.99 -0.83
C SER A 178 12.56 -10.20 0.58
N GLN A 179 11.29 -10.59 0.69
CA GLN A 179 10.64 -10.93 1.96
C GLN A 179 10.26 -12.41 1.96
N THR A 180 10.72 -13.15 2.97
CA THR A 180 10.28 -14.53 3.16
C THR A 180 9.07 -14.55 4.07
N VAL A 181 7.92 -14.91 3.50
CA VAL A 181 6.65 -15.01 4.22
C VAL A 181 6.43 -16.46 4.62
N LYS A 182 6.20 -16.69 5.92
CA LYS A 182 5.78 -17.98 6.44
C LYS A 182 4.26 -18.01 6.46
N ILE A 183 3.68 -18.96 5.77
CA ILE A 183 2.24 -19.22 5.73
C ILE A 183 1.96 -20.24 6.83
N SER A 184 1.19 -19.85 7.84
CA SER A 184 0.84 -20.75 8.93
C SER A 184 -0.15 -21.80 8.43
N SER A 185 0.17 -23.08 8.59
CA SER A 185 -0.75 -24.19 8.33
C SER A 185 -1.25 -24.78 9.64
N ASP A 186 -2.55 -25.06 9.71
CA ASP A 186 -3.23 -25.71 10.83
C ASP A 186 -2.79 -27.19 11.03
N GLN A 187 -2.18 -27.81 10.02
CA GLN A 187 -1.71 -29.19 10.02
C GLN A 187 -0.22 -29.35 10.40
N GLY A 188 0.46 -28.27 10.79
CA GLY A 188 1.83 -28.32 11.32
C GLY A 188 2.93 -28.42 10.26
N ASN A 189 2.62 -28.17 8.99
CA ASN A 189 3.59 -28.04 7.90
C ASN A 189 3.51 -26.62 7.29
N PRO A 190 4.16 -25.61 7.89
CA PRO A 190 4.01 -24.23 7.43
C PRO A 190 4.66 -24.02 6.05
N GLY A 191 3.85 -23.53 5.12
CA GLY A 191 4.26 -22.98 3.82
C GLY A 191 5.27 -21.86 3.97
N LYS A 192 6.17 -21.73 3.00
CA LYS A 192 7.07 -20.57 2.88
C LYS A 192 7.19 -20.16 1.43
N VAL A 193 7.03 -18.88 1.20
CA VAL A 193 7.28 -18.24 -0.09
C VAL A 193 8.20 -17.05 0.09
N ARG A 194 8.85 -16.64 -0.98
CA ARG A 194 9.65 -15.42 -1.02
C ARG A 194 9.06 -14.47 -2.05
N VAL A 195 8.64 -13.30 -1.61
CA VAL A 195 8.19 -12.23 -2.51
C VAL A 195 9.37 -11.32 -2.80
N ASN A 196 9.63 -11.08 -4.09
CA ASN A 196 10.74 -10.25 -4.56
C ASN A 196 10.20 -8.93 -5.10
N TYR A 197 10.85 -7.84 -4.73
CA TYR A 197 10.52 -6.48 -5.13
C TYR A 197 11.72 -5.84 -5.82
N THR A 198 11.48 -5.01 -6.82
CA THR A 198 12.44 -4.05 -7.33
C THR A 198 12.05 -2.66 -6.89
N ILE A 199 13.04 -1.90 -6.42
CA ILE A 199 12.90 -0.53 -5.94
C ILE A 199 13.88 0.34 -6.70
N GLY A 200 13.39 1.26 -7.53
CA GLY A 200 14.24 2.14 -8.33
C GLY A 200 13.47 2.91 -9.39
N ASP A 201 14.19 3.67 -10.20
CA ASP A 201 13.63 4.27 -11.41
C ASP A 201 13.45 3.17 -12.48
N LEU A 202 12.19 2.84 -12.76
CA LEU A 202 11.79 1.77 -13.69
C LEU A 202 11.28 2.30 -15.03
N SER A 203 11.44 3.61 -15.29
CA SER A 203 10.94 4.27 -16.50
C SER A 203 11.80 4.04 -17.75
N ARG A 204 12.86 3.23 -17.65
CA ARG A 204 13.84 2.97 -18.71
C ARG A 204 13.50 1.78 -19.60
#